data_AF-A0A348WHL5-F1
#
_entry.id   AF-A0A348WHL5-F1
#
_cell.length_a   1.000
_cell.length_b   1.000
_cell.length_c   1.000
_cell.angle_alpha   90.00
_cell.angle_beta   90.00
_cell.angle_gamma   90.00
#
_symmetry.space_group_name_H-M   'P 1'
#
loop_
_entity.id
_entity.type
_entity.pdbx_description
1 polymer ?
#
loop_
_entity_poly.entity_id
_entity_poly.type
_entity_poly.pdbx_seq_one_letter_code
_entity_poly.pdbx_strand_id
1 'polypeptide(L)' 'GEVITARTTRDSHEGTFETVDATGNLVLSTAHGRIAIPAADVFF' A
#
# COMPACT_ATOMS: atom_id res chain seq x y z
N GLY A 1 3.91 -12.08 -0.99
CA GLY A 1 4.09 -10.72 -1.49
C GLY A 1 3.45 -10.64 -2.84
N GLU A 2 2.13 -10.55 -2.86
CA GLU A 2 1.37 -10.29 -4.08
C GLU A 2 1.48 -8.80 -4.41
N VAL A 3 1.54 -8.48 -5.70
CA VAL A 3 1.48 -7.09 -6.15
C VAL A 3 0.02 -6.66 -6.05
N ILE A 4 -0.24 -5.65 -5.24
CA ILE A 4 -1.56 -5.06 -5.10
C ILE A 4 -1.52 -3.62 -5.60
N THR A 5 -2.69 -3.10 -5.95
CA THR A 5 -2.89 -1.68 -6.16
C THR A 5 -3.64 -1.12 -4.96
N ALA A 6 -3.01 -0.21 -4.22
CA ALA A 6 -3.69 0.59 -3.19
C ALA A 6 -4.10 1.93 -3.77
N ARG A 7 -5.40 2.18 -3.80
CA ARG A 7 -5.98 3.44 -4.28
C ARG A 7 -6.40 4.30 -3.11
N THR A 8 -5.76 5.44 -2.96
CA THR A 8 -6.18 6.51 -2.05
C THR A 8 -7.19 7.42 -2.74
N THR A 9 -7.73 8.41 -2.03
CA THR A 9 -8.66 9.39 -2.59
C THR A 9 -8.06 10.24 -3.72
N ARG A 10 -6.73 10.41 -3.73
CA ARG A 10 -6.02 11.29 -4.70
C ARG A 10 -5.19 10.50 -5.70
N ASP A 11 -4.54 9.43 -5.25
CA ASP A 11 -3.50 8.72 -5.99
C ASP A 11 -3.64 7.20 -5.86
N SER A 12 -3.11 6.48 -6.85
CA SER A 12 -2.99 5.02 -6.82
C SER A 12 -1.53 4.60 -6.73
N HIS A 13 -1.25 3.66 -5.84
CA HIS A 13 0.08 3.12 -5.61
C HIS A 13 0.08 1.62 -5.89
N GLU A 14 0.87 1.20 -6.87
CA GLU A 14 1.11 -0.21 -7.14
C GLU A 14 2.38 -0.65 -6.40
N GLY A 15 2.30 -1.79 -5.70
CA GLY A 15 3.43 -2.33 -4.97
C GLY A 15 3.12 -3.68 -4.36
N THR A 16 4.15 -4.30 -3.79
CA THR A 16 3.99 -5.55 -3.06
C THR A 16 3.46 -5.27 -1.66
N PHE A 17 2.34 -5.88 -1.29
CA PHE A 17 1.87 -5.83 0.09
C PHE A 17 2.92 -6.45 1.02
N GLU A 18 3.36 -5.69 2.02
CA GLU A 18 4.23 -6.21 3.06
C GLU A 18 3.46 -6.55 4.32
N THR A 19 2.78 -5.56 4.91
CA THR A 19 2.13 -5.72 6.20
C THR A 19 1.23 -4.52 6.51
N VAL A 20 0.57 -4.55 7.68
CA VAL A 20 -0.11 -3.40 8.27
C VAL A 20 0.67 -3.01 9.52
N ASP A 21 1.02 -1.73 9.66
CA ASP A 21 1.78 -1.25 10.82
C ASP A 21 0.91 -1.14 12.09
N ALA A 22 1.56 -0.82 13.22
CA ALA A 22 0.88 -0.73 14.52
C ALA A 22 -0.18 0.39 14.59
N THR A 23 -0.13 1.35 13.68
CA THR A 23 -1.12 2.43 13.54
C THR A 23 -2.26 2.06 12.60
N GLY A 24 -2.22 0.89 11.96
CA GLY A 24 -3.22 0.43 11.02
C GLY A 24 -2.96 0.86 9.57
N ASN A 25 -1.78 1.38 9.25
CA ASN A 25 -1.46 1.80 7.88
C ASN A 25 -1.01 0.60 7.05
N LEU A 26 -1.45 0.57 5.79
CA LEU A 26 -1.04 -0.40 4.80
C LEU A 26 0.39 -0.11 4.34
N VAL A 27 1.30 -1.03 4.60
CA VAL A 27 2.70 -0.92 4.16
C VAL A 27 2.88 -1.64 2.83
N LEU A 28 3.28 -0.86 1.83
CA LEU A 28 3.51 -1.30 0.46
C LEU A 28 4.98 -1.12 0.09
N SER A 29 5.60 -2.18 -0.39
CA SER A 29 6.93 -2.13 -0.99
C SER A 29 6.79 -1.81 -2.48
N THR A 30 7.13 -0.58 -2.87
CA THR A 30 7.12 -0.12 -4.26
C THR A 30 8.55 -0.03 -4.81
N ALA A 31 8.70 0.19 -6.12
CA ALA A 31 10.01 0.40 -6.74
C ALA A 31 10.77 1.63 -6.19
N HIS A 32 10.05 2.60 -5.63
CA HIS A 32 10.62 3.81 -5.04
C HIS A 32 10.89 3.67 -3.53
N GLY A 33 10.58 2.51 -2.95
CA GLY A 33 10.71 2.23 -1.52
C GLY A 33 9.39 1.87 -0.85
N ARG A 34 9.43 1.77 0.48
CA ARG A 34 8.26 1.45 1.30
C ARG A 34 7.40 2.69 1.50
N ILE A 35 6.11 2.55 1.24
CA ILE A 35 5.10 3.58 1.49
C ILE A 35 4.10 3.05 2.51
N ALA A 36 3.81 3.85 3.54
CA ALA A 36 2.75 3.57 4.50
C ALA A 36 1.52 4.37 4.10
N ILE A 37 0.41 3.69 3.84
CA ILE A 37 -0.83 4.27 3.33
C ILE A 37 -1.92 4.10 4.41
N PRO A 38 -2.34 5.19 5.07
CA PRO A 38 -3.28 5.11 6.20
C PRO A 38 -4.70 4.70 5.79
N ALA A 39 -5.16 5.12 4.61
CA ALA A 39 -6.48 4.76 4.09
C ALA A 39 -6.42 4.60 2.57
N ALA A 40 -6.67 3.38 2.09
CA ALA A 40 -6.77 3.06 0.68
C ALA A 40 -7.64 1.83 0.44
N ASP A 41 -8.28 1.81 -0.73
CA ASP A 41 -8.92 0.63 -1.27
C ASP A 41 -7.85 -0.27 -1.90
N VAL A 42 -7.84 -1.56 -1.52
CA VAL A 42 -6.87 -2.54 -2.00
C VAL A 42 -7.49 -3.40 -3.09
N PHE A 43 -6.78 -3.49 -4.22
CA PHE A 43 -7.11 -4.35 -5.35
C PHE A 43 -5.99 -5.38 -5.53
N PHE A 44 -6.36 -6.66 -5.61
CA PHE A 44 -5.47 -7.80 -5.86
C PHE A 44 -5.41 -8.11 -7.35
#